data_AF-A0A6I9PTQ8-F1
#
_entry.id   AF-A0A6I9PTQ8-F1
#
_cell.length_a   1.000
_cell.length_b   1.000
_cell.length_c   1.000
_cell.angle_alpha   90.00
_cell.angle_beta   90.00
_cell.angle_gamma   90.00
#
_symmetry.space_group_name_H-M   'P 1'
#
loop_
_entity.id
_entity.type
_entity.pdbx_description
1 polymer ?
#
loop_
_entity_poly.entity_id
_entity_poly.type
_entity_poly.pdbx_seq_one_letter_code
_entity_poly.pdbx_strand_id
1 'polypeptide(L)'
;MTVIQHSWMGVMVFALGWRSYKNVNGRMLYFAPDLVFNENRMHVSSMYEHCIRMRHLSQELLLLQITHEEFLCMKALLLFSILPVEGLKSQKYFDELRLTYINELDRLINYGMANNRPQRFYQLTRLLDSLQM
;
A
#
# COMPACT_ATOMS: atom_id res chain seq x y z
N MET A 1 -11.25 16.59 -4.08
CA MET A 1 -11.37 15.51 -5.09
C MET A 1 -10.05 15.15 -5.75
N THR A 2 -9.19 16.12 -6.10
CA THR A 2 -7.90 15.90 -6.78
C THR A 2 -7.06 14.78 -6.19
N VAL A 3 -6.83 14.79 -4.88
CA VAL A 3 -6.04 13.77 -4.17
C VAL A 3 -6.56 12.34 -4.43
N ILE A 4 -7.88 12.14 -4.33
CA ILE A 4 -8.51 10.83 -4.59
C ILE A 4 -8.34 10.44 -6.05
N GLN A 5 -8.57 11.37 -6.99
CA GLN A 5 -8.47 11.10 -8.43
C GLN A 5 -7.06 10.69 -8.86
N HIS A 6 -6.02 11.16 -8.17
CA HIS A 6 -4.64 10.82 -8.52
C HIS A 6 -4.15 9.55 -7.82
N SER A 7 -4.69 9.20 -6.65
CA SER A 7 -4.19 8.09 -5.83
C SER A 7 -5.08 6.83 -5.82
N TRP A 8 -6.28 6.89 -6.41
CA TRP A 8 -7.28 5.80 -6.29
C TRP A 8 -6.72 4.42 -6.66
N MET A 9 -5.96 4.32 -7.75
CA MET A 9 -5.39 3.04 -8.20
C MET A 9 -4.41 2.48 -7.17
N GLY A 10 -3.47 3.31 -6.69
CA GLY A 10 -2.50 2.91 -5.66
C GLY A 10 -3.18 2.45 -4.37
N VAL A 11 -4.20 3.18 -3.91
CA VAL A 11 -5.00 2.80 -2.73
C VAL A 11 -5.72 1.47 -2.94
N MET A 12 -6.33 1.25 -4.11
CA MET A 12 -7.07 0.03 -4.43
C MET A 12 -6.16 -1.19 -4.59
N VAL A 13 -5.02 -1.04 -5.26
CA VAL A 13 -4.00 -2.10 -5.43
C VAL A 13 -3.39 -2.47 -4.08
N PHE A 14 -3.10 -1.49 -3.22
CA PHE A 14 -2.59 -1.77 -1.87
C PHE A 14 -3.62 -2.52 -1.02
N ALA A 15 -4.90 -2.15 -1.11
CA ALA A 15 -5.97 -2.87 -0.44
C ALA A 15 -6.18 -4.30 -0.99
N LEU A 16 -6.00 -4.51 -2.29
CA LEU A 16 -6.00 -5.84 -2.90
C LEU A 16 -4.82 -6.67 -2.38
N GLY A 17 -3.62 -6.09 -2.31
CA GLY A 17 -2.43 -6.73 -1.73
C GLY A 17 -2.68 -7.17 -0.29
N TRP A 18 -3.29 -6.30 0.53
CA TRP A 18 -3.65 -6.63 1.91
C TRP A 18 -4.63 -7.80 2.03
N ARG A 19 -5.74 -7.78 1.27
CA ARG A 19 -6.71 -8.90 1.27
C ARG A 19 -6.05 -10.21 0.82
N SER A 20 -5.20 -10.12 -0.19
CA SER A 20 -4.46 -11.28 -0.72
C SER A 20 -3.49 -11.84 0.32
N TYR A 21 -2.82 -10.97 1.07
CA TYR A 21 -1.94 -11.36 2.18
C TYR A 21 -2.75 -12.05 3.28
N LYS A 22 -3.83 -11.43 3.77
CA LYS A 22 -4.58 -11.92 4.93
C LYS A 22 -5.41 -13.16 4.66
N ASN A 23 -6.02 -13.28 3.47
CA ASN A 23 -6.99 -14.34 3.20
C ASN A 23 -6.40 -15.53 2.44
N VAL A 24 -5.33 -15.32 1.67
CA VAL A 24 -4.75 -16.36 0.79
C VAL A 24 -3.21 -16.38 0.83
N ASN A 25 -2.61 -15.83 1.89
CA ASN A 25 -1.16 -15.84 2.16
C ASN A 25 -0.32 -15.33 0.96
N GLY A 26 -0.84 -14.36 0.21
CA GLY A 26 -0.19 -13.80 -0.98
C GLY A 26 0.07 -14.76 -2.14
N ARG A 27 -0.59 -15.92 -2.16
CA ARG A 27 -0.46 -16.91 -3.26
C ARG A 27 -1.39 -16.62 -4.44
N MET A 28 -2.53 -16.00 -4.16
CA MET A 28 -3.59 -15.66 -5.10
C MET A 28 -3.99 -14.20 -4.92
N LEU A 29 -4.72 -13.63 -5.88
CA LEU A 29 -5.27 -12.27 -5.75
C LEU A 29 -6.71 -12.33 -5.25
N TYR A 30 -6.93 -11.83 -4.04
CA TYR A 30 -8.25 -11.82 -3.39
C TYR A 30 -8.98 -10.50 -3.67
N PHE A 31 -9.62 -10.40 -4.84
CA PHE A 31 -10.37 -9.19 -5.19
C PHE A 31 -11.58 -9.02 -4.27
N ALA A 32 -12.38 -10.08 -4.11
CA ALA A 32 -13.55 -10.15 -3.25
C ALA A 32 -13.79 -11.63 -2.82
N PRO A 33 -14.67 -11.91 -1.84
CA PRO A 33 -14.95 -13.30 -1.43
C PRO A 33 -15.45 -14.22 -2.55
N ASP A 34 -16.18 -13.67 -3.50
CA ASP A 34 -16.72 -14.33 -4.69
C ASP A 34 -15.79 -14.24 -5.92
N LEU A 35 -14.68 -13.49 -5.80
CA LEU A 35 -13.75 -13.24 -6.90
C LEU A 35 -12.29 -13.35 -6.43
N VAL A 36 -11.75 -14.56 -6.48
CA VAL A 36 -10.34 -14.86 -6.22
C VAL A 36 -9.67 -15.31 -7.50
N PHE A 37 -8.55 -14.67 -7.84
CA PHE A 37 -7.76 -14.97 -9.03
C PHE A 37 -6.62 -15.92 -8.68
N ASN A 38 -6.69 -17.13 -9.22
CA ASN A 38 -5.59 -18.08 -9.31
C ASN A 38 -4.84 -17.92 -10.65
N GLU A 39 -3.81 -18.75 -10.88
CA GLU A 39 -2.99 -18.67 -12.10
C GLU A 39 -3.81 -18.69 -13.39
N ASN A 40 -4.80 -19.60 -13.48
CA ASN A 40 -5.66 -19.72 -14.64
C ASN A 40 -6.48 -18.43 -14.88
N ARG A 41 -7.11 -17.88 -13.84
CA ARG A 41 -7.87 -16.63 -13.96
C ARG A 41 -6.98 -15.43 -14.30
N MET A 42 -5.74 -15.41 -13.79
CA MET A 42 -4.76 -14.39 -14.18
C MET A 42 -4.46 -14.45 -15.68
N HIS A 43 -4.23 -15.63 -16.25
CA HIS A 43 -4.02 -15.80 -17.70
C HIS A 43 -5.24 -15.37 -18.54
N VAL A 44 -6.43 -15.86 -18.18
CA VAL A 44 -7.67 -15.58 -18.93
C VAL A 44 -8.08 -14.11 -18.85
N SER A 45 -7.67 -13.37 -17.81
CA SER A 45 -7.99 -11.95 -17.64
C SER A 45 -7.34 -11.00 -18.66
N SER A 46 -6.39 -11.48 -19.47
CA SER A 46 -5.49 -10.67 -20.31
C SER A 46 -4.58 -9.68 -19.55
N MET A 47 -4.59 -9.73 -18.21
CA MET A 47 -3.79 -8.86 -17.33
C MET A 47 -2.73 -9.64 -16.56
N TYR A 48 -2.23 -10.75 -17.10
CA TYR A 48 -1.35 -11.69 -16.38
C TYR A 48 -0.15 -10.98 -15.74
N GLU A 49 0.61 -10.19 -16.50
CA GLU A 49 1.79 -9.46 -16.00
C GLU A 49 1.44 -8.47 -14.87
N HIS A 50 0.32 -7.77 -14.98
CA HIS A 50 -0.15 -6.89 -13.90
C HIS A 50 -0.54 -7.70 -12.65
N CYS A 51 -1.20 -8.84 -12.85
CA CYS A 51 -1.57 -9.73 -11.75
C CYS A 51 -0.34 -10.30 -11.04
N ILE A 52 0.73 -10.62 -11.77
CA ILE A 52 2.00 -11.06 -11.20
C ILE A 52 2.59 -9.97 -10.31
N ARG A 53 2.65 -8.71 -10.77
CA ARG A 53 3.13 -7.58 -9.95
C ARG A 53 2.28 -7.35 -8.70
N MET A 54 0.95 -7.41 -8.83
CA MET A 54 0.04 -7.29 -7.68
C MET A 54 0.21 -8.45 -6.68
N ARG A 55 0.50 -9.66 -7.17
CA ARG A 55 0.80 -10.82 -6.32
C ARG A 55 2.12 -10.63 -5.58
N HIS A 56 3.15 -10.13 -6.25
CA HIS A 56 4.42 -9.81 -5.61
C HIS A 56 4.28 -8.78 -4.49
N LEU A 57 3.48 -7.73 -4.68
CA LEU A 57 3.15 -6.79 -3.60
C LEU A 57 2.58 -7.52 -2.37
N SER A 58 1.64 -8.44 -2.58
CA SER A 58 1.07 -9.22 -1.48
C SER A 58 2.10 -10.12 -0.79
N GLN A 59 3.09 -10.63 -1.52
CA GLN A 59 4.18 -11.45 -0.97
C GLN A 59 5.15 -10.60 -0.15
N GLU A 60 5.43 -9.36 -0.58
CA GLU A 60 6.23 -8.41 0.20
C GLU A 60 5.54 -8.02 1.51
N LEU A 61 4.21 -7.82 1.50
CA LEU A 61 3.44 -7.60 2.73
C LEU A 61 3.57 -8.77 3.71
N LEU A 62 3.53 -10.00 3.19
CA LEU A 62 3.74 -11.21 3.97
C LEU A 62 5.17 -11.28 4.49
N LEU A 63 6.18 -11.03 3.66
CA LEU A 63 7.59 -11.08 4.05
C LEU A 63 7.91 -10.08 5.18
N LEU A 64 7.41 -8.86 5.06
CA LEU A 64 7.61 -7.80 6.05
C LEU A 64 6.73 -7.94 7.30
N GLN A 65 5.80 -8.90 7.29
CA GLN A 65 4.81 -9.11 8.34
C GLN A 65 4.11 -7.80 8.72
N ILE A 66 3.54 -7.14 7.71
CA ILE A 66 2.87 -5.84 7.89
C ILE A 66 1.69 -6.00 8.84
N THR A 67 1.64 -5.16 9.88
CA THR A 67 0.52 -5.16 10.83
C THR A 67 -0.70 -4.45 10.24
N HIS A 68 -1.86 -4.59 10.89
CA HIS A 68 -3.07 -3.92 10.42
C HIS A 68 -2.95 -2.40 10.54
N GLU A 69 -2.36 -1.93 11.63
CA GLU A 69 -2.14 -0.53 11.93
C GLU A 69 -1.17 0.11 10.93
N GLU A 70 -0.06 -0.57 10.62
CA GLU A 70 0.88 -0.13 9.59
C GLU A 70 0.20 -0.06 8.22
N PHE A 71 -0.57 -1.09 7.85
CA PHE A 71 -1.34 -1.09 6.61
C PHE A 71 -2.30 0.11 6.52
N LEU A 72 -3.05 0.41 7.58
CA LEU A 72 -4.00 1.54 7.58
C LEU A 72 -3.27 2.87 7.43
N CYS A 73 -2.16 3.06 8.15
CA CYS A 73 -1.35 4.28 8.08
C CYS A 73 -0.70 4.44 6.70
N MET A 74 -0.08 3.39 6.17
CA MET A 74 0.51 3.35 4.83
C MET A 74 -0.52 3.63 3.74
N LYS A 75 -1.74 3.10 3.87
CA LYS A 75 -2.84 3.37 2.93
C LYS A 75 -3.23 4.84 2.93
N ALA A 76 -3.21 5.52 4.08
CA ALA A 76 -3.43 6.96 4.16
C ALA A 76 -2.27 7.73 3.50
N LEU A 77 -1.03 7.31 3.71
CA LEU A 77 0.14 7.91 3.04
C LEU A 77 0.07 7.77 1.51
N LEU A 78 -0.45 6.65 0.98
CA LEU A 78 -0.74 6.49 -0.45
C LEU A 78 -1.82 7.43 -0.95
N LEU A 79 -2.85 7.71 -0.16
CA LEU A 79 -3.84 8.73 -0.52
C LEU A 79 -3.15 10.08 -0.72
N PHE A 80 -2.15 10.40 0.09
CA PHE A 80 -1.38 11.65 0.04
C PHE A 80 -0.07 11.56 -0.76
N SER A 81 0.10 10.58 -1.64
CA SER A 81 1.39 10.38 -2.34
C SER A 81 1.55 11.17 -3.63
N ILE A 82 0.47 11.40 -4.38
CA ILE A 82 0.51 12.02 -5.71
C ILE A 82 -0.21 13.38 -5.68
N LEU A 83 0.51 14.41 -6.14
CA LEU A 83 0.03 15.79 -6.22
C LEU A 83 0.17 16.33 -7.65
N PRO A 84 -0.71 17.25 -8.07
CA PRO A 84 -0.49 18.01 -9.29
C PRO A 84 0.76 18.90 -9.15
N VAL A 85 1.44 19.16 -10.27
CA VAL A 85 2.68 19.95 -10.31
C VAL A 85 2.44 21.39 -9.83
N GLU A 86 1.25 21.93 -10.10
CA GLU A 86 0.84 23.28 -9.69
C GLU A 86 0.51 23.36 -8.18
N GLY A 87 0.50 22.22 -7.48
CA GLY A 87 0.13 22.12 -6.07
C GLY A 87 -1.38 22.20 -5.83
N LEU A 88 -1.77 22.08 -4.55
CA LEU A 88 -3.16 22.17 -4.11
C LEU A 88 -3.49 23.58 -3.62
N LYS A 89 -4.76 23.97 -3.75
CA LYS A 89 -5.28 25.23 -3.19
C LYS A 89 -4.98 25.41 -1.69
N SER A 90 -4.94 24.30 -0.95
CA SER A 90 -4.69 24.27 0.49
C SER A 90 -3.43 23.46 0.82
N GLN A 91 -2.33 23.74 0.11
CA GLN A 91 -1.08 22.98 0.20
C GLN A 91 -0.58 22.81 1.64
N LYS A 92 -0.57 23.88 2.43
CA LYS A 92 -0.14 23.84 3.85
C LYS A 92 -0.90 22.77 4.66
N TYR A 93 -2.23 22.72 4.54
CA TYR A 93 -3.04 21.74 5.25
C TYR A 93 -2.79 20.31 4.76
N PHE A 94 -2.52 20.14 3.47
CA PHE A 94 -2.14 18.84 2.92
C PHE A 94 -0.80 18.37 3.50
N ASP A 95 0.20 19.26 3.54
CA ASP A 95 1.53 18.94 4.06
C ASP A 95 1.48 18.59 5.55
N GLU A 96 0.70 19.34 6.35
CA GLU A 96 0.45 19.05 7.77
C GLU A 96 -0.22 17.69 7.98
N LEU A 97 -1.23 17.37 7.16
CA LEU A 97 -1.94 16.10 7.22
C LEU A 97 -1.01 14.93 6.85
N ARG A 98 -0.22 15.08 5.78
CA ARG A 98 0.78 14.08 5.37
C ARG A 98 1.83 13.87 6.46
N LEU A 99 2.35 14.94 7.05
CA LEU A 99 3.33 14.87 8.13
C LEU A 99 2.77 14.14 9.36
N THR A 100 1.48 14.37 9.68
CA THR A 100 0.80 13.66 10.78
C THR A 100 0.83 12.14 10.56
N TYR A 101 0.54 11.66 9.35
CA TYR A 101 0.59 10.23 9.05
C TYR A 101 2.03 9.67 8.96
N ILE A 102 3.02 10.48 8.59
CA ILE A 102 4.43 10.06 8.64
C ILE A 102 4.85 9.84 10.10
N ASN A 103 4.51 10.77 10.98
CA ASN A 103 4.79 10.66 12.41
C ASN A 103 4.03 9.49 13.05
N GLU A 104 2.80 9.23 12.62
CA GLU A 104 2.03 8.08 13.07
C GLU A 104 2.67 6.75 12.65
N LEU A 105 3.20 6.65 11.43
CA LEU A 105 3.94 5.47 10.99
C LEU A 105 5.19 5.24 11.84
N ASP A 106 5.96 6.31 12.13
CA ASP A 106 7.12 6.22 13.03
C ASP A 106 6.70 5.77 14.44
N ARG A 107 5.60 6.32 14.97
CA ARG A 107 5.04 5.91 16.27
C ARG A 107 4.69 4.41 16.30
N LEU A 108 4.05 3.89 15.25
CA LEU A 108 3.69 2.48 15.13
C LEU A 108 4.92 1.57 15.10
N ILE A 109 5.96 1.95 14.35
CA ILE A 109 7.22 1.21 14.29
C ILE A 109 7.92 1.18 15.65
N ASN A 110 7.93 2.31 16.36
CA ASN A 110 8.54 2.43 17.68
C ASN A 110 7.82 1.59 18.76
N TYR A 111 6.51 1.35 18.62
CA TYR A 111 5.74 0.55 19.59
C TYR A 111 5.96 -0.97 19.43
N GLY A 112 6.34 -1.43 18.23
CA GLY A 112 6.34 -2.85 17.87
C GLY A 112 7.69 -3.58 17.96
N MET A 113 8.84 -2.89 17.86
CA MET A 113 10.16 -3.54 17.76
C MET A 113 11.27 -2.77 18.49
N ALA A 114 11.95 -3.42 19.46
CA ALA A 114 13.07 -2.82 20.20
C ALA A 114 14.35 -2.70 19.35
N ASN A 115 14.58 -3.62 18.41
CA ASN A 115 15.76 -3.67 17.55
C ASN A 115 15.35 -3.53 16.06
N ASN A 116 16.09 -2.73 15.28
CA ASN A 116 15.94 -2.47 13.82
C ASN A 116 14.88 -1.45 13.36
N ARG A 117 14.54 -0.45 14.18
CA ARG A 117 13.55 0.61 13.84
C ARG A 117 13.83 1.40 12.54
N PRO A 118 15.06 1.93 12.30
CA PRO A 118 15.33 2.67 11.07
C PRO A 118 15.22 1.80 9.82
N GLN A 119 15.59 0.52 9.94
CA GLN A 119 15.49 -0.45 8.86
C GLN A 119 14.03 -0.75 8.51
N ARG A 120 13.16 -0.92 9.52
CA ARG A 120 11.73 -1.13 9.28
C ARG A 120 11.11 0.09 8.60
N PHE A 121 11.38 1.30 9.09
CA PHE A 121 10.86 2.52 8.46
C PHE A 121 11.25 2.59 6.99
N TYR A 122 12.53 2.36 6.67
CA TYR A 122 13.03 2.30 5.29
C TYR A 122 12.34 1.20 4.45
N GLN A 123 12.13 0.01 5.00
CA GLN A 123 11.42 -1.08 4.30
C GLN A 123 9.99 -0.67 3.93
N LEU A 124 9.27 -0.02 4.86
CA LEU A 124 7.90 0.42 4.65
C LEU A 124 7.81 1.57 3.64
N THR A 125 8.69 2.57 3.73
CA THR A 125 8.70 3.68 2.76
C THR A 125 9.11 3.20 1.37
N ARG A 126 10.10 2.31 1.26
CA ARG A 126 10.50 1.71 -0.03
C ARG A 126 9.34 0.94 -0.67
N LEU A 127 8.53 0.24 0.14
CA LEU A 127 7.34 -0.44 -0.36
C LEU A 127 6.30 0.56 -0.90
N LEU A 128 6.08 1.67 -0.20
CA LEU A 128 5.21 2.76 -0.66
C LEU A 128 5.67 3.37 -1.98
N ASP A 129 6.98 3.61 -2.12
CA ASP A 129 7.56 4.20 -3.33
C ASP A 129 7.41 3.26 -4.53
N SER A 130 7.47 1.94 -4.32
CA SER A 130 7.25 0.95 -5.39
C SER A 130 5.84 0.99 -6.03
N LEU A 131 4.87 1.63 -5.37
CA LEU A 131 3.50 1.77 -5.83
C LEU A 131 3.24 3.10 -6.56
N GLN A 132 4.20 4.03 -6.51
CA GLN A 132 4.17 5.31 -7.20
C GLN A 132 4.83 5.12 -8.58
N MET A 133 4.12 4.48 -9.50
CA MET A 133 4.45 4.48 -10.94
C MET A 133 3.58 5.48 -11.68
#